data_AF-A0A937P4D4-F1
#
_entry.id   AF-A0A937P4D4-F1
#
_cell.length_a   1.000
_cell.length_b   1.000
_cell.length_c   1.000
_cell.angle_alpha   90.00
_cell.angle_beta   90.00
_cell.angle_gamma   90.00
#
_symmetry.space_group_name_H-M   'P 1'
#
loop_
_entity.id
_entity.type
_entity.pdbx_description
1 polymer ?
#
loop_
_entity_poly.entity_id
_entity_poly.type
_entity_poly.pdbx_seq_one_letter_code
_entity_poly.pdbx_strand_id
1 'polypeptide(L)'
;MKSNKKRNMWIKGNFKPKKLDRFQKAKISGEVKDFIKKSEKLSKSVNRIAVRAGRVYLYQLVEQFGWDDPESKFIKPLIDGKYAEFPYARITIYNNECSLDWLRHTGQWATLFTGSLQECLKFMDETG
;
A
#
# COMPACT_ATOMS: atom_id res chain seq x y z
N MET A 1 19.48 2.18 -21.96
CA MET A 1 19.30 0.75 -21.66
C MET A 1 17.94 0.57 -21.00
N LYS A 2 17.07 -0.27 -21.58
CA LYS A 2 15.69 -0.48 -21.12
C LYS A 2 15.69 -1.24 -19.79
N SER A 3 15.19 -0.60 -18.74
CA SER A 3 14.95 -1.23 -17.44
C SER A 3 13.91 -2.33 -17.59
N ASN A 4 14.36 -3.59 -17.50
CA ASN A 4 13.50 -4.75 -17.41
C ASN A 4 12.80 -4.75 -16.05
N LYS A 5 11.73 -3.96 -15.92
CA LYS A 5 10.77 -4.11 -14.82
C LYS A 5 10.13 -5.50 -14.96
N LYS A 6 10.59 -6.46 -14.16
CA LYS A 6 10.03 -7.82 -14.07
C LYS A 6 8.53 -7.70 -13.75
N ARG A 7 7.69 -7.85 -14.77
CA ARG A 7 6.24 -7.94 -14.62
C ARG A 7 5.86 -9.39 -14.31
N ASN A 8 4.95 -9.55 -13.36
CA ASN A 8 4.14 -10.73 -13.09
C ASN A 8 4.92 -12.01 -12.75
N MET A 9 5.61 -12.02 -11.61
CA MET A 9 5.99 -13.27 -10.96
C MET A 9 4.86 -13.65 -9.99
N TRP A 10 4.00 -14.58 -10.40
CA TRP A 10 3.09 -15.26 -9.47
C TRP A 10 3.96 -15.93 -8.40
N ILE A 11 3.86 -15.46 -7.15
CA ILE A 11 4.57 -16.05 -6.01
C ILE A 11 3.98 -17.46 -5.82
N LYS A 12 4.62 -18.46 -6.43
CA LYS A 12 4.36 -19.88 -6.16
C LYS A 12 4.73 -20.15 -4.71
N GLY A 13 3.72 -20.37 -3.88
CA GLY A 13 3.83 -20.68 -2.47
C GLY A 13 3.04 -19.69 -1.64
N ASN A 14 2.09 -20.17 -0.82
CA ASN A 14 1.41 -19.38 0.20
C ASN A 14 2.41 -19.02 1.31
N PHE A 15 3.41 -18.19 1.01
CA PHE A 15 4.32 -17.66 2.02
C PHE A 15 3.48 -16.84 2.99
N LYS A 16 3.44 -17.28 4.24
CA LYS A 16 2.73 -16.55 5.28
C LYS A 16 3.52 -15.27 5.59
N PRO A 17 2.84 -14.13 5.79
CA PRO A 17 3.52 -12.93 6.25
C PRO A 17 4.30 -13.22 7.53
N LYS A 18 5.47 -12.60 7.66
CA LYS A 18 6.31 -12.70 8.85
C LYS A 18 5.51 -12.25 10.07
N LYS A 19 5.49 -13.06 11.13
CA LYS A 19 4.84 -12.68 12.38
C LYS A 19 5.74 -11.70 13.12
N LEU A 20 5.41 -10.41 13.01
CA LEU A 20 6.18 -9.35 13.64
C LEU A 20 5.84 -9.20 15.13
N ASP A 21 6.86 -9.04 15.96
CA ASP A 21 6.71 -8.64 17.36
C ASP A 21 6.39 -7.13 17.49
N ARG A 22 6.21 -6.66 18.73
CA ARG A 22 5.86 -5.26 19.01
C ARG A 22 6.97 -4.27 18.58
N PHE A 23 8.23 -4.61 18.80
CA PHE A 23 9.37 -3.75 18.46
C PHE A 23 9.55 -3.67 16.96
N GLN A 24 9.47 -4.80 16.26
CA GLN A 24 9.53 -4.86 14.80
C GLN A 24 8.40 -4.05 14.15
N LYS A 25 7.16 -4.17 14.66
CA LYS A 25 6.03 -3.35 14.17
C LYS A 25 6.28 -1.86 14.36
N ALA A 26 6.80 -1.46 15.53
CA ALA A 26 7.11 -0.06 15.81
C ALA A 26 8.21 0.48 14.89
N LYS A 27 9.29 -0.29 14.70
CA LYS A 27 10.38 0.04 13.79
C LYS A 27 9.89 0.25 12.36
N ILE A 28 9.18 -0.74 11.81
CA ILE A 28 8.63 -0.68 10.46
C ILE A 28 7.64 0.49 10.32
N SER A 29 6.77 0.70 11.32
CA SER A 29 5.87 1.84 11.30
C SER A 29 6.60 3.18 11.30
N GLY A 30 7.73 3.28 12.01
CA GLY A 30 8.57 4.48 12.03
C GLY A 30 9.21 4.72 10.66
N GLU A 31 9.88 3.70 10.11
CA GLU A 31 10.53 3.77 8.79
C GLU A 31 9.56 4.19 7.68
N VAL A 32 8.36 3.59 7.66
CA VAL A 32 7.33 3.91 6.66
C VAL A 32 6.79 5.33 6.87
N LYS A 33 6.54 5.77 8.12
CA LYS A 33 6.07 7.13 8.41
C LYS A 33 7.11 8.17 7.98
N ASP A 34 8.38 7.92 8.28
CA ASP A 34 9.46 8.84 7.94
C ASP A 34 9.66 8.93 6.43
N PHE A 35 9.52 7.82 5.70
CA PHE A 35 9.54 7.83 4.23
C PHE A 35 8.39 8.68 3.67
N ILE A 36 7.15 8.43 4.13
CA ILE A 36 5.96 9.14 3.64
C ILE A 36 6.07 10.65 3.90
N LYS A 37 6.53 11.06 5.08
CA LYS A 37 6.73 12.48 5.41
C LYS A 37 7.73 13.17 4.49
N LYS A 38 8.72 12.45 3.99
CA LYS A 38 9.74 12.98 3.08
C LYS A 38 9.31 12.97 1.61
N SER A 39 8.32 12.16 1.25
CA SER A 39 7.74 12.15 -0.09
C SER A 39 6.72 13.29 -0.24
N GLU A 40 6.89 14.10 -1.28
CA GLU A 40 5.94 15.17 -1.60
C GLU A 40 4.55 14.61 -2.00
N LYS A 41 4.53 13.45 -2.66
CA LYS A 41 3.32 12.85 -3.21
C LYS A 41 2.58 12.02 -2.16
N LEU A 42 3.30 11.15 -1.44
CA LEU A 42 2.71 10.26 -0.45
C LEU A 42 2.27 10.99 0.82
N SER A 43 2.95 12.08 1.22
CA SER A 43 2.51 12.89 2.35
C SER A 43 1.14 13.53 2.15
N LYS A 44 0.74 13.76 0.89
CA LYS A 44 -0.57 14.31 0.52
C LYS A 44 -1.63 13.21 0.35
N SER A 45 -1.23 11.99 -0.06
CA SER A 45 -2.16 10.90 -0.38
C SER A 45 -2.37 9.88 0.72
N VAL A 46 -1.41 9.69 1.64
CA VAL A 46 -1.53 8.71 2.74
C VAL A 46 -1.85 9.42 4.05
N ASN A 47 -3.06 9.20 4.56
CA ASN A 47 -3.56 9.82 5.79
C ASN A 47 -3.23 8.99 7.02
N ARG A 48 -3.17 7.67 6.89
CA ARG A 48 -2.93 6.77 8.03
C ARG A 48 -2.14 5.52 7.62
N ILE A 49 -1.34 5.04 8.56
CA ILE A 49 -0.63 3.77 8.45
C ILE A 49 -1.05 2.86 9.60
N ALA A 50 -1.32 1.58 9.32
CA ALA A 50 -1.54 0.56 10.34
C ALA A 50 -0.70 -0.69 10.07
N VAL A 51 -0.03 -1.21 11.10
CA VAL A 51 0.74 -2.47 10.99
C VAL A 51 -0.03 -3.60 11.68
N ARG A 52 -0.43 -4.61 10.92
CA ARG A 52 -1.17 -5.79 11.43
C ARG A 52 -0.44 -7.07 11.02
N ALA A 53 0.00 -7.85 12.01
CA ALA A 53 0.92 -8.97 11.79
C ALA A 53 2.13 -8.51 10.95
N GLY A 54 2.41 -9.19 9.83
CA GLY A 54 3.45 -8.79 8.86
C GLY A 54 2.94 -7.92 7.71
N ARG A 55 1.89 -7.12 7.91
CA ARG A 55 1.32 -6.28 6.85
C ARG A 55 1.24 -4.83 7.29
N VAL A 56 1.72 -3.94 6.44
CA VAL A 56 1.57 -2.48 6.57
C VAL A 56 0.46 -2.05 5.64
N TYR A 57 -0.60 -1.48 6.19
CA TYR A 57 -1.72 -0.91 5.46
C TYR A 57 -1.56 0.60 5.40
N LEU A 58 -1.69 1.16 4.19
CA LEU A 58 -1.67 2.58 3.92
C LEU A 58 -3.07 3.00 3.52
N TYR A 59 -3.60 4.01 4.20
CA TYR A 59 -4.96 4.46 4.04
C TYR A 59 -4.99 5.86 3.43
N GLN A 60 -5.94 6.07 2.52
CA GLN A 60 -6.20 7.34 1.86
C GLN A 60 -7.62 7.80 2.15
N LEU A 61 -7.80 9.11 2.31
CA LEU A 61 -9.09 9.80 2.28
C LEU A 61 -9.38 10.24 0.84
N VAL A 62 -10.57 9.93 0.33
CA VAL A 62 -11.06 10.46 -0.96
C VAL A 62 -12.39 11.14 -0.77
N GLU A 63 -12.54 12.31 -1.40
CA GLU A 63 -13.77 13.09 -1.44
C GLU A 63 -14.84 12.35 -2.23
N GLN A 64 -16.03 12.23 -1.65
CA GLN A 64 -17.12 11.47 -2.25
C GLN A 64 -18.01 12.30 -3.17
N PHE A 65 -17.84 13.63 -3.24
CA PHE A 65 -18.68 14.51 -4.05
C PHE A 65 -17.98 14.88 -5.38
N GLY A 66 -18.63 14.61 -6.52
CA GLY A 66 -18.09 14.88 -7.87
C GLY A 66 -17.64 13.63 -8.64
N TRP A 67 -18.42 12.55 -8.61
CA TRP A 67 -18.21 11.28 -9.33
C TRP A 67 -18.37 11.40 -10.86
N ASP A 68 -17.70 12.34 -11.51
CA ASP A 68 -17.77 12.52 -12.97
C ASP A 68 -16.67 11.75 -13.72
N ASP A 69 -15.68 11.21 -13.00
CA ASP A 69 -14.64 10.35 -13.57
C ASP A 69 -14.77 8.90 -13.09
N PRO A 70 -15.40 8.02 -13.89
CA PRO A 70 -15.50 6.62 -13.55
C PRO A 70 -14.13 5.96 -13.36
N GLU A 71 -13.02 6.43 -13.94
CA GLU A 71 -11.70 5.80 -13.77
C GLU A 71 -11.00 6.17 -12.43
N SER A 72 -11.57 7.11 -11.67
CA SER A 72 -10.98 7.60 -10.42
C SER A 72 -11.24 6.66 -9.23
N LYS A 73 -10.42 5.60 -9.12
CA LYS A 73 -10.20 4.77 -7.90
C LYS A 73 -11.48 4.38 -7.12
N PHE A 74 -12.19 3.41 -7.68
CA PHE A 74 -13.47 2.81 -7.25
C PHE A 74 -13.52 2.18 -5.84
N ILE A 75 -14.34 2.76 -4.94
CA ILE A 75 -14.71 2.19 -3.61
C ILE A 75 -16.20 2.40 -3.31
N LYS A 76 -16.83 1.41 -2.65
CA LYS A 76 -18.22 1.44 -2.17
C LYS A 76 -18.46 2.55 -1.12
N PRO A 77 -19.56 3.32 -1.20
CA PRO A 77 -19.91 4.31 -0.20
C PRO A 77 -20.50 3.66 1.07
N LEU A 78 -20.04 4.10 2.24
CA LEU A 78 -20.85 4.11 3.47
C LEU A 78 -21.24 5.57 3.71
N ILE A 79 -22.54 5.83 3.69
CA ILE A 79 -23.15 7.15 3.65
C ILE A 79 -23.09 7.77 5.05
N ASP A 80 -22.30 8.85 5.18
CA ASP A 80 -22.47 9.98 6.10
C ASP A 80 -21.40 11.10 5.88
N GLY A 81 -20.61 11.17 4.81
CA GLY A 81 -20.89 11.12 3.36
C GLY A 81 -19.98 12.07 2.54
N LYS A 82 -19.01 12.78 3.16
CA LYS A 82 -18.08 13.70 2.45
C LYS A 82 -16.73 13.08 2.09
N TYR A 83 -16.15 12.25 2.95
CA TYR A 83 -14.89 11.55 2.68
C TYR A 83 -14.96 10.11 3.21
N ALA A 84 -14.45 9.12 2.46
CA ALA A 84 -14.20 7.77 2.98
C ALA A 84 -12.69 7.54 3.15
N GLU A 85 -12.31 6.99 4.30
CA GLU A 85 -10.99 6.41 4.48
C GLU A 85 -11.00 4.95 4.02
N PHE A 86 -10.04 4.58 3.17
CA PHE A 86 -9.93 3.21 2.68
C PHE A 86 -8.49 2.74 2.59
N PRO A 87 -8.27 1.42 2.64
CA PRO A 87 -6.96 0.85 2.42
C PRO A 87 -6.57 1.00 0.95
N TYR A 88 -5.63 1.90 0.68
CA TYR A 88 -5.12 2.27 -0.63
C TYR A 88 -4.08 1.26 -1.13
N ALA A 89 -3.10 0.98 -0.28
CA ALA A 89 -2.01 0.07 -0.57
C ALA A 89 -1.66 -0.78 0.65
N ARG A 90 -1.04 -1.91 0.40
CA ARG A 90 -0.54 -2.80 1.46
C ARG A 90 0.85 -3.30 1.11
N ILE A 91 1.76 -3.19 2.06
CA ILE A 91 3.05 -3.87 2.00
C ILE A 91 3.00 -5.11 2.88
N THR A 92 3.16 -6.29 2.29
CA THR A 92 3.28 -7.55 3.03
C THR A 92 4.75 -7.89 3.21
N ILE A 93 5.17 -8.13 4.44
CA ILE A 93 6.55 -8.42 4.82
C ILE A 93 6.72 -9.92 5.00
N TYR A 94 7.69 -10.47 4.28
CA TYR A 94 8.14 -11.85 4.40
C TYR A 94 9.55 -11.86 5.04
N ASN A 95 10.21 -13.03 5.09
CA ASN A 95 11.51 -13.13 5.75
C ASN A 95 12.59 -12.28 5.05
N ASN A 96 12.69 -12.38 3.73
CA ASN A 96 13.75 -11.76 2.93
C ASN A 96 13.25 -10.73 1.92
N GLU A 97 11.93 -10.60 1.77
CA GLU A 97 11.30 -9.73 0.77
C GLU A 97 9.99 -9.15 1.28
N CYS A 98 9.50 -8.14 0.58
CA CYS A 98 8.20 -7.51 0.75
C CYS A 98 7.45 -7.56 -0.58
N SER A 99 6.12 -7.62 -0.52
CA SER A 99 5.26 -7.36 -1.66
C SER A 99 4.47 -6.08 -1.45
N LEU A 100 4.36 -5.25 -2.49
CA LEU A 100 3.44 -4.12 -2.55
C LEU A 100 2.20 -4.55 -3.33
N ASP A 101 1.05 -4.42 -2.69
CA ASP A 101 -0.26 -4.75 -3.24
C ASP A 101 -1.15 -3.50 -3.29
N TRP A 102 -1.92 -3.34 -4.36
CA TRP A 102 -3.04 -2.38 -4.42
C TRP A 102 -4.37 -3.09 -4.26
N LEU A 103 -5.34 -2.40 -3.67
CA LEU A 103 -6.70 -2.91 -3.58
C LEU A 103 -7.42 -2.68 -4.92
N ARG A 104 -7.94 -3.75 -5.51
CA ARG A 104 -8.82 -3.68 -6.69
C ARG A 104 -10.24 -3.32 -6.28
N HIS A 105 -11.03 -2.83 -7.25
CA HIS A 105 -12.46 -2.55 -7.09
C HIS A 105 -13.27 -3.78 -6.60
N THR A 106 -12.79 -4.99 -6.87
CA THR A 106 -13.39 -6.25 -6.40
C THR A 106 -13.13 -6.55 -4.92
N GLY A 107 -12.40 -5.67 -4.20
CA GLY A 107 -11.93 -5.91 -2.84
C GLY A 107 -10.75 -6.90 -2.75
N GLN A 108 -10.21 -7.33 -3.90
CA GLN A 108 -9.06 -8.21 -3.97
C GLN A 108 -7.75 -7.43 -4.00
N TRP A 109 -6.73 -7.97 -3.33
CA TRP A 109 -5.38 -7.42 -3.37
C TRP A 109 -4.63 -7.94 -4.59
N ALA A 110 -3.97 -7.05 -5.32
CA ALA A 110 -3.12 -7.41 -6.44
C ALA A 110 -1.70 -6.94 -6.22
N THR A 111 -0.76 -7.88 -6.24
CA THR A 111 0.66 -7.60 -6.12
C THR A 111 1.15 -6.87 -7.37
N LEU A 112 1.74 -5.69 -7.17
CA LEU A 112 2.30 -4.86 -8.24
C LEU A 112 3.82 -4.92 -8.26
N PHE A 113 4.44 -5.10 -7.11
CA PHE A 113 5.88 -5.09 -6.97
C PHE A 113 6.33 -5.98 -5.81
N THR A 114 7.52 -6.56 -5.92
CA THR A 114 8.19 -7.33 -4.87
C THR A 114 9.64 -6.88 -4.76
N GLY A 115 10.12 -6.69 -3.53
CA GLY A 115 11.49 -6.26 -3.26
C GLY A 115 11.69 -5.98 -1.78
N SER A 116 12.70 -5.19 -1.42
CA SER A 116 12.86 -4.68 -0.06
C SER A 116 11.74 -3.70 0.31
N LEU A 117 11.62 -3.39 1.61
CA LEU A 117 10.67 -2.39 2.11
C LEU A 117 10.88 -1.03 1.43
N GLN A 118 12.14 -0.60 1.26
CA GLN A 118 12.46 0.67 0.61
C GLN A 118 12.11 0.67 -0.88
N GLU A 119 12.39 -0.42 -1.59
CA GLU A 119 12.02 -0.52 -3.00
C GLU A 119 10.50 -0.51 -3.19
N CYS A 120 9.75 -1.17 -2.30
CA CYS A 120 8.29 -1.12 -2.32
C CYS A 120 7.77 0.31 -2.09
N LEU A 121 8.34 1.03 -1.10
CA LEU A 121 7.97 2.42 -0.82
C LEU A 121 8.31 3.36 -1.98
N LYS A 122 9.49 3.19 -2.59
CA LYS A 122 9.92 3.97 -3.75
C LYS A 122 9.03 3.70 -4.96
N PHE A 123 8.73 2.44 -5.25
CA PHE A 123 7.81 2.09 -6.34
C PHE A 123 6.43 2.70 -6.12
N MET A 124 5.92 2.67 -4.88
CA MET A 124 4.66 3.30 -4.53
C MET A 124 4.67 4.81 -4.76
N ASP A 125 5.76 5.49 -4.38
CA ASP A 125 5.93 6.95 -4.61
C ASP A 125 5.97 7.29 -6.11
N GLU A 126 6.68 6.50 -6.91
CA GLU A 126 6.78 6.69 -8.36
C GLU A 126 5.44 6.46 -9.09
N THR A 127 4.61 5.52 -8.60
CA THR A 127 3.42 5.04 -9.34
C THR A 127 2.09 5.56 -8.80
N GLY A 128 2.02 5.91 -7.52
CA GLY A 128 0.78 6.19 -6.80
C GLY A 128 0.54 7.66 -6.62
#